data_AF-A0A3L7RA57-F1
#
_entry.id   AF-A0A3L7RA57-F1
#
_cell.length_a   1.000
_cell.length_b   1.000
_cell.length_c   1.000
_cell.angle_alpha   90.00
_cell.angle_beta   90.00
_cell.angle_gamma   90.00
#
_symmetry.space_group_name_H-M   'P 1'
#
loop_
_entity.id
_entity.type
_entity.pdbx_description
1 polymer ?
#
loop_
_entity_poly.entity_id
_entity_poly.type
_entity_poly.pdbx_seq_one_letter_code
_entity_poly.pdbx_strand_id
1 'polypeptide(L)'
;MRQGTLCRRWIFMDSQVNQRKDQRIVWLLNHTTLREFEVPLMRRLGLEVYCPKRFPRNPDNRSASVSDEFDSSLTIPQADLERLNAFDFYSDAYPPEIRRILNEHFGTVIVAYMFPMFENVLADFRGRILLRVFGSTHPTYTYYSFAREVATPAFERRIAKVSDRFWFAQAYRNLKWIEPPIFQRRSVDLPLGLADRITEHQGTWTGGDRKILFVCPEIETYDESKQIYQEFKGSFGDLGHVICGAQSKPHTDAAVLGKVDSATYDGFFRTCNVMFYHSRLPRHIHYHPLEAICYGMPVVYMQQGMLGQLTDRKLPGACDTLQEARQKVDRLIEGKDKGFAESIRESQQEIYRLFTKDYADALWQSEFIEKVLKVEIPEPDSTGSIAILPLASTRSLEGHCKRLSDQIAESSRDAKKPRVGSLERWTPAMDTGSKACFVWKVISSESLRYVQRLSGHAASASESVTIFPDDGICDFMDCDLWIVVGDRCSAPIAPVKPYLFMYIPSDAAVPLSTTQHRSTAISLQNAAAVLVPSQADRDVLVREYGISQDWIVIFENHSRGECLWEILKNIP
;
A
#
# COMPACT_ATOMS: atom_id res chain seq x y z
N MET A 1 40.67 32.43 -12.92
CA MET A 1 39.23 32.70 -13.02
C MET A 1 38.61 31.85 -14.12
N ARG A 2 37.97 30.72 -13.78
CA ARG A 2 36.94 29.95 -14.54
C ARG A 2 36.80 28.56 -13.91
N GLN A 3 36.25 28.49 -12.71
CA GLN A 3 35.83 27.23 -12.06
C GLN A 3 34.44 27.35 -11.38
N GLY A 4 33.72 28.47 -11.56
CA GLY A 4 32.46 28.75 -10.85
C GLY A 4 31.17 28.38 -11.58
N THR A 5 31.22 27.88 -12.82
CA THR A 5 30.03 27.83 -13.71
C THR A 5 29.43 26.43 -13.86
N LEU A 6 30.15 25.36 -13.52
CA LEU A 6 29.65 23.98 -13.60
C LEU A 6 28.82 23.57 -12.36
N CYS A 7 29.12 24.10 -11.18
CA CYS A 7 28.42 23.72 -9.94
C CYS A 7 26.98 24.29 -9.86
N ARG A 8 26.71 25.44 -10.50
CA ARG A 8 25.36 26.05 -10.49
C ARG A 8 24.35 25.35 -11.41
N ARG A 9 24.79 24.56 -12.38
CA ARG A 9 23.87 23.89 -13.34
C ARG A 9 23.26 22.61 -12.78
N TRP A 10 23.93 21.94 -11.84
CA TRP A 10 23.43 20.73 -11.17
C TRP A 10 22.35 21.05 -10.12
N ILE A 11 22.56 22.11 -9.32
CA ILE A 11 21.60 22.54 -8.29
C ILE A 11 20.23 22.92 -8.88
N PHE A 12 20.20 23.48 -10.10
CA PHE A 12 18.94 23.82 -10.79
C PHE A 12 18.24 22.62 -11.45
N MET A 13 18.97 21.57 -11.82
CA MET A 13 18.37 20.34 -12.36
C MET A 13 17.79 19.47 -11.25
N ASP A 14 18.48 19.33 -10.11
CA ASP A 14 17.96 18.61 -8.94
C ASP A 14 16.68 19.23 -8.39
N SER A 15 16.57 20.57 -8.36
CA SER A 15 15.35 21.23 -7.88
C SER A 15 14.14 20.99 -8.80
N GLN A 16 14.34 20.91 -10.12
CA GLN A 16 13.24 20.62 -11.06
C GLN A 16 12.87 19.13 -11.11
N VAL A 17 13.86 18.23 -10.98
CA VAL A 17 13.62 16.79 -10.91
C VAL A 17 12.89 16.42 -9.61
N ASN A 18 13.30 16.97 -8.47
CA ASN A 18 12.62 16.77 -7.19
C ASN A 18 11.22 17.41 -7.15
N GLN A 19 11.04 18.60 -7.75
CA GLN A 19 9.70 19.20 -7.87
C GLN A 19 8.74 18.33 -8.68
N ARG A 20 9.22 17.65 -9.73
CA ARG A 20 8.37 16.75 -10.51
C ARG A 20 8.07 15.45 -9.77
N LYS A 21 9.03 14.90 -9.03
CA LYS A 21 8.84 13.69 -8.21
C LYS A 21 7.68 13.85 -7.23
N ASP A 22 7.62 14.99 -6.54
CA ASP A 22 6.55 15.28 -5.56
C ASP A 22 5.16 15.42 -6.18
N GLN A 23 5.07 15.61 -7.50
CA GLN A 23 3.82 15.67 -8.26
C GLN A 23 3.39 14.31 -8.83
N ARG A 24 4.18 13.24 -8.67
CA ARG A 24 3.83 11.90 -9.14
C ARG A 24 3.37 10.99 -8.02
N ILE A 25 2.28 10.28 -8.29
CA ILE A 25 1.59 9.43 -7.33
C ILE A 25 1.50 8.00 -7.87
N VAL A 26 1.82 7.03 -7.03
CA VAL A 26 1.49 5.62 -7.25
C VAL A 26 0.15 5.34 -6.56
N TRP A 27 -0.88 4.97 -7.32
CA TRP A 27 -2.22 4.69 -6.81
C TRP A 27 -2.50 3.18 -6.80
N LEU A 28 -2.36 2.55 -5.63
CA LEU A 28 -2.42 1.09 -5.44
C LEU A 28 -3.77 0.63 -4.86
N LEU A 29 -4.87 1.01 -5.51
CA LEU A 29 -6.22 0.75 -4.99
C LEU A 29 -7.12 -0.06 -5.93
N ASN A 30 -6.82 -0.12 -7.24
CA ASN A 30 -7.51 -0.84 -8.34
C ASN A 30 -9.04 -0.97 -8.32
N HIS A 31 -9.76 -0.29 -7.42
CA HIS A 31 -11.20 -0.31 -7.30
C HIS A 31 -11.83 0.64 -8.34
N THR A 32 -12.69 0.11 -9.20
CA THR A 32 -13.20 0.81 -10.39
C THR A 32 -13.83 2.17 -10.06
N THR A 33 -14.82 2.20 -9.15
CA THR A 33 -15.52 3.45 -8.78
C THR A 33 -14.58 4.51 -8.22
N LEU A 34 -13.53 4.09 -7.50
CA LEU A 34 -12.58 5.01 -6.88
C LEU A 34 -11.62 5.55 -7.92
N ARG A 35 -11.14 4.69 -8.83
CA ARG A 35 -10.28 5.10 -9.93
C ARG A 35 -10.97 6.10 -10.84
N GLU A 36 -12.21 5.82 -11.23
CA GLU A 36 -13.03 6.68 -12.11
C GLU A 36 -13.24 8.09 -11.54
N PHE A 37 -13.15 8.25 -10.22
CA PHE A 37 -13.32 9.55 -9.57
C PHE A 37 -11.99 10.19 -9.16
N GLU A 38 -11.20 9.51 -8.31
CA GLU A 38 -10.02 10.08 -7.65
C GLU A 38 -8.86 10.32 -8.62
N VAL A 39 -8.66 9.44 -9.61
CA VAL A 39 -7.54 9.61 -10.56
C VAL A 39 -7.76 10.84 -11.45
N PRO A 40 -8.92 11.01 -12.11
CA PRO A 40 -9.22 12.26 -12.81
C PRO A 40 -9.18 13.51 -11.91
N LEU A 41 -9.56 13.39 -10.63
CA LEU A 41 -9.43 14.47 -9.65
C LEU A 41 -7.97 14.88 -9.46
N MET A 42 -7.09 13.94 -9.12
CA MET A 42 -5.67 14.22 -8.92
C MET A 42 -5.03 14.83 -10.18
N ARG A 43 -5.42 14.34 -11.36
CA ARG A 43 -4.98 14.90 -12.66
C ARG A 43 -5.37 16.37 -12.83
N ARG A 44 -6.60 16.76 -12.46
CA ARG A 44 -7.04 18.17 -12.49
C ARG A 44 -6.26 19.04 -11.51
N LEU A 45 -5.81 18.47 -10.40
CA LEU A 45 -4.93 19.15 -9.44
C LEU A 45 -3.46 19.24 -9.91
N GLY A 46 -3.17 18.81 -11.13
CA GLY A 46 -1.84 18.92 -11.75
C GLY A 46 -0.88 17.78 -11.41
N LEU A 47 -1.40 16.65 -10.91
CA LEU A 47 -0.60 15.49 -10.52
C LEU A 47 -0.50 14.48 -11.68
N GLU A 48 0.59 13.73 -11.71
CA GLU A 48 0.74 12.55 -12.56
C GLU A 48 0.44 11.30 -11.73
N VAL A 49 -0.33 10.36 -12.26
CA VAL A 49 -0.81 9.21 -11.48
C VAL A 49 -0.53 7.92 -12.24
N TYR A 50 0.25 7.05 -11.61
CA TYR A 50 0.46 5.69 -12.05
C TYR A 50 -0.56 4.75 -11.39
N CYS A 51 -1.20 3.89 -12.18
CA CYS A 51 -2.10 2.84 -11.72
C CYS A 51 -1.55 1.47 -12.15
N PRO A 52 -1.48 0.46 -11.26
CA PRO A 52 -0.87 -0.83 -11.57
C PRO A 52 -1.69 -1.66 -12.57
N LYS A 53 -0.99 -2.40 -13.44
CA LYS A 53 -1.61 -3.20 -14.51
C LYS A 53 -1.84 -4.66 -14.18
N ARG A 54 -1.29 -5.12 -13.05
CA ARG A 54 -1.53 -6.45 -12.51
C ARG A 54 -2.37 -6.34 -11.25
N PHE A 55 -3.34 -7.24 -11.13
CA PHE A 55 -4.21 -7.31 -9.96
C PHE A 55 -4.72 -8.74 -9.76
N PRO A 56 -4.64 -9.30 -8.53
CA PRO A 56 -5.09 -10.65 -8.25
C PRO A 56 -6.62 -10.73 -8.30
N ARG A 57 -7.15 -11.50 -9.26
CA ARG A 57 -8.59 -11.75 -9.35
C ARG A 57 -9.02 -12.80 -8.34
N ASN A 58 -9.83 -12.40 -7.36
CA ASN A 58 -10.47 -13.31 -6.41
C ASN A 58 -11.94 -12.90 -6.19
N PRO A 59 -12.76 -13.75 -5.53
CA PRO A 59 -14.17 -13.46 -5.27
C PRO A 59 -14.42 -12.22 -4.41
N ASP A 60 -13.43 -11.73 -3.68
CA ASP A 60 -13.57 -10.57 -2.78
C ASP A 60 -13.27 -9.25 -3.50
N ASN A 61 -12.56 -9.29 -4.63
CA ASN A 61 -12.14 -8.12 -5.40
C ASN A 61 -12.95 -7.92 -6.71
N ARG A 62 -14.26 -8.13 -6.66
CA ARG A 62 -15.14 -8.12 -7.85
C ARG A 62 -15.23 -6.77 -8.56
N SER A 63 -14.98 -5.69 -7.82
CA SER A 63 -15.05 -4.31 -8.31
C SER A 63 -13.69 -3.81 -8.83
N ALA A 64 -12.65 -4.63 -8.81
CA ALA A 64 -11.33 -4.24 -9.27
C ALA A 64 -11.22 -4.23 -10.80
N SER A 65 -10.54 -3.24 -11.36
CA SER A 65 -10.19 -3.21 -12.78
C SER A 65 -8.83 -2.56 -13.00
N VAL A 66 -8.28 -2.76 -14.19
CA VAL A 66 -7.01 -2.19 -14.66
C VAL A 66 -7.31 -1.22 -15.81
N SER A 67 -6.53 -0.15 -15.94
CA SER A 67 -6.60 0.79 -17.06
C SER A 67 -5.21 1.33 -17.39
N ASP A 68 -4.88 1.40 -18.67
CA ASP A 68 -3.66 2.03 -19.22
C ASP A 68 -3.84 3.52 -19.54
N GLU A 69 -5.06 4.04 -19.38
CA GLU A 69 -5.46 5.41 -19.77
C GLU A 69 -4.50 6.50 -19.26
N PHE A 70 -4.00 6.32 -18.03
CA PHE A 70 -3.20 7.33 -17.34
C PHE A 70 -1.70 7.27 -17.66
N ASP A 71 -1.23 6.21 -18.32
CA ASP A 71 0.20 5.99 -18.58
C ASP A 71 0.78 7.04 -19.52
N SER A 72 0.00 7.42 -20.53
CA SER A 72 0.34 8.48 -21.49
C SER A 72 0.62 9.83 -20.83
N SER A 73 0.20 9.99 -19.59
CA SER A 73 0.35 11.22 -18.84
C SER A 73 1.54 11.27 -17.90
N LEU A 74 2.24 10.14 -17.74
CA LEU A 74 3.42 10.03 -16.92
C LEU A 74 4.64 10.52 -17.72
N THR A 75 5.45 11.36 -17.08
CA THR A 75 6.70 11.86 -17.64
C THR A 75 7.91 11.01 -17.23
N ILE A 76 7.67 9.80 -16.72
CA ILE A 76 8.72 8.83 -16.36
C ILE A 76 9.27 8.14 -17.62
N PRO A 77 10.52 7.65 -17.61
CA PRO A 77 11.08 6.91 -18.73
C PRO A 77 10.23 5.68 -19.09
N GLN A 78 10.00 5.47 -20.39
CA GLN A 78 9.17 4.38 -20.90
C GLN A 78 9.63 3.00 -20.42
N ALA A 79 10.95 2.76 -20.37
CA ALA A 79 11.50 1.50 -19.89
C ALA A 79 11.17 1.23 -18.41
N ASP A 80 11.23 2.27 -17.57
CA ASP A 80 10.87 2.16 -16.16
C ASP A 80 9.35 1.94 -15.99
N LEU A 81 8.52 2.61 -16.81
CA LEU A 81 7.07 2.42 -16.82
C LEU A 81 6.69 0.97 -17.21
N GLU A 82 7.33 0.41 -18.23
CA GLU A 82 7.12 -0.97 -18.65
C GLU A 82 7.44 -1.98 -17.54
N ARG A 83 8.50 -1.72 -16.75
CA ARG A 83 8.83 -2.52 -15.56
C ARG A 83 7.75 -2.45 -14.50
N LEU A 84 7.24 -1.25 -14.19
CA LEU A 84 6.14 -1.10 -13.23
C LEU A 84 4.88 -1.80 -13.72
N ASN A 85 4.52 -1.65 -14.99
CA ASN A 85 3.34 -2.27 -15.61
C ASN A 85 3.41 -3.80 -15.58
N ALA A 86 4.61 -4.38 -15.66
CA ALA A 86 4.82 -5.82 -15.58
C ALA A 86 4.84 -6.37 -14.13
N PHE A 87 4.88 -5.50 -13.11
CA PHE A 87 5.05 -5.92 -11.71
C PHE A 87 3.72 -6.09 -10.97
N ASP A 88 3.63 -7.12 -10.10
CA ASP A 88 2.47 -7.35 -9.23
C ASP A 88 2.69 -6.77 -7.83
N PHE A 89 2.27 -5.52 -7.66
CA PHE A 89 2.35 -4.80 -6.39
C PHE A 89 1.54 -5.43 -5.26
N TYR A 90 0.58 -6.31 -5.57
CA TYR A 90 -0.37 -6.83 -4.59
C TYR A 90 0.15 -8.04 -3.85
N SER A 91 0.99 -8.84 -4.50
CA SER A 91 1.45 -10.14 -3.99
C SER A 91 2.96 -10.24 -3.86
N ASP A 92 3.73 -9.55 -4.71
CA ASP A 92 5.17 -9.73 -4.77
C ASP A 92 5.93 -8.74 -3.88
N ALA A 93 7.06 -9.20 -3.32
CA ALA A 93 8.04 -8.34 -2.66
C ALA A 93 8.76 -7.46 -3.70
N TYR A 94 9.14 -6.24 -3.35
CA TYR A 94 9.67 -5.28 -4.32
C TYR A 94 11.14 -5.59 -4.62
N PRO A 95 11.49 -6.06 -5.83
CA PRO A 95 12.88 -6.28 -6.18
C PRO A 95 13.65 -4.95 -6.25
N PRO A 96 14.99 -4.97 -6.15
CA PRO A 96 15.84 -3.78 -6.21
C PRO A 96 15.48 -2.77 -7.31
N GLU A 97 15.24 -3.25 -8.54
CA GLU A 97 14.89 -2.39 -9.68
C GLU A 97 13.56 -1.65 -9.46
N ILE A 98 12.51 -2.34 -8.98
CA ILE A 98 11.21 -1.72 -8.71
C ILE A 98 11.32 -0.70 -7.58
N ARG A 99 12.10 -1.00 -6.52
CA ARG A 99 12.34 -0.04 -5.43
C ARG A 99 13.06 1.21 -5.92
N ARG A 100 14.08 1.06 -6.77
CA ARG A 100 14.77 2.18 -7.40
C ARG A 100 13.78 3.04 -8.18
N ILE A 101 13.01 2.45 -9.10
CA ILE A 101 12.04 3.17 -9.93
C ILE A 101 11.02 3.92 -9.07
N LEU A 102 10.44 3.27 -8.05
CA LEU A 102 9.48 3.90 -7.14
C LEU A 102 10.09 5.11 -6.43
N ASN A 103 11.27 4.95 -5.84
CA ASN A 103 11.88 5.97 -5.00
C ASN A 103 12.56 7.09 -5.81
N GLU A 104 12.92 6.88 -7.07
CA GLU A 104 13.43 7.92 -7.96
C GLU A 104 12.31 8.79 -8.55
N HIS A 105 11.22 8.17 -8.98
CA HIS A 105 10.21 8.87 -9.81
C HIS A 105 9.00 9.39 -9.04
N PHE A 106 8.67 8.81 -7.89
CA PHE A 106 7.44 9.10 -7.15
C PHE A 106 7.71 9.66 -5.76
N GLY A 107 7.00 10.73 -5.41
CA GLY A 107 7.04 11.33 -4.07
C GLY A 107 5.96 10.78 -3.14
N THR A 108 4.90 10.18 -3.68
CA THR A 108 3.74 9.73 -2.90
C THR A 108 3.19 8.39 -3.40
N VAL A 109 2.81 7.53 -2.46
CA VAL A 109 2.02 6.32 -2.70
C VAL A 109 0.70 6.46 -1.96
N ILE A 110 -0.41 6.25 -2.67
CA ILE A 110 -1.73 6.04 -2.07
C ILE A 110 -2.04 4.54 -2.15
N VAL A 111 -2.20 3.89 -1.01
CA VAL A 111 -2.25 2.42 -0.91
C VAL A 111 -3.54 1.95 -0.23
N ALA A 112 -4.12 0.89 -0.77
CA ALA A 112 -5.23 0.20 -0.14
C ALA A 112 -4.79 -0.62 1.07
N TYR A 113 -5.77 -0.96 1.88
CA TYR A 113 -5.59 -1.84 3.01
C TYR A 113 -5.52 -3.32 2.58
N MET A 114 -4.44 -3.74 1.90
CA MET A 114 -4.22 -5.11 1.42
C MET A 114 -2.81 -5.61 1.76
N PHE A 115 -2.68 -6.89 2.10
CA PHE A 115 -1.41 -7.53 2.45
C PHE A 115 -1.09 -8.63 1.43
N PRO A 116 0.19 -8.80 1.04
CA PRO A 116 1.41 -8.17 1.59
C PRO A 116 1.71 -6.73 1.11
N MET A 117 1.00 -6.22 0.10
CA MET A 117 1.25 -4.91 -0.52
C MET A 117 1.56 -3.76 0.46
N PHE A 118 0.70 -3.53 1.46
CA PHE A 118 0.85 -2.41 2.38
C PHE A 118 2.16 -2.51 3.18
N GLU A 119 2.57 -3.71 3.57
CA GLU A 119 3.85 -3.92 4.25
C GLU A 119 5.05 -3.66 3.36
N ASN A 120 4.98 -4.06 2.10
CA ASN A 120 6.04 -3.80 1.13
C ASN A 120 6.20 -2.29 0.91
N VAL A 121 5.09 -1.54 0.80
CA VAL A 121 5.14 -0.06 0.73
C VAL A 121 5.78 0.53 2.00
N LEU A 122 5.41 0.07 3.20
CA LEU A 122 5.99 0.55 4.45
C LEU A 122 7.48 0.25 4.58
N ALA A 123 7.93 -0.89 4.04
CA ALA A 123 9.33 -1.30 4.08
C ALA A 123 10.18 -0.56 3.04
N ASP A 124 9.69 -0.47 1.80
CA ASP A 124 10.51 -0.16 0.64
C ASP A 124 10.32 1.27 0.09
N PHE A 125 9.21 1.95 0.41
CA PHE A 125 8.93 3.30 -0.11
C PHE A 125 9.37 4.42 0.85
N ARG A 126 10.11 5.38 0.30
CA ARG A 126 10.75 6.48 1.03
C ARG A 126 9.96 7.78 0.98
N GLY A 127 8.97 7.89 0.10
CA GLY A 127 8.10 9.07 0.00
C GLY A 127 6.93 9.06 0.99
N ARG A 128 5.90 9.86 0.72
CA ARG A 128 4.69 9.97 1.55
C ARG A 128 3.79 8.75 1.32
N ILE A 129 3.32 8.12 2.39
CA ILE A 129 2.46 6.93 2.32
C ILE A 129 1.09 7.31 2.85
N LEU A 130 0.07 7.29 1.99
CA LEU A 130 -1.31 7.50 2.37
C LEU A 130 -2.02 6.16 2.40
N LEU A 131 -2.35 5.68 3.59
CA LEU A 131 -3.27 4.56 3.73
C LEU A 131 -4.69 5.07 3.47
N ARG A 132 -5.24 4.71 2.31
CA ARG A 132 -6.55 5.18 1.87
C ARG A 132 -7.64 4.26 2.41
N VAL A 133 -8.59 4.84 3.14
CA VAL A 133 -9.65 4.10 3.85
C VAL A 133 -11.04 4.64 3.53
N PHE A 134 -11.99 3.72 3.34
CA PHE A 134 -13.33 4.01 2.81
C PHE A 134 -14.48 3.59 3.71
N GLY A 135 -14.19 2.95 4.84
CA GLY A 135 -15.21 2.55 5.81
C GLY A 135 -14.91 1.22 6.47
N SER A 136 -15.46 1.04 7.66
CA SER A 136 -15.35 -0.20 8.44
C SER A 136 -16.73 -0.80 8.66
N THR A 137 -16.90 -2.05 8.22
CA THR A 137 -18.11 -2.83 8.48
C THR A 137 -18.18 -3.34 9.91
N HIS A 138 -17.06 -3.30 10.65
CA HIS A 138 -17.01 -3.78 12.03
C HIS A 138 -17.29 -2.65 13.02
N PRO A 139 -18.09 -2.86 14.08
CA PRO A 139 -18.43 -1.81 15.05
C PRO A 139 -17.24 -1.28 15.85
N THR A 140 -16.28 -2.14 16.17
CA THR A 140 -15.15 -1.83 17.07
C THR A 140 -13.76 -2.17 16.52
N TYR A 141 -13.68 -2.78 15.34
CA TYR A 141 -12.42 -3.25 14.79
C TYR A 141 -11.87 -2.17 13.88
N THR A 142 -10.61 -1.83 14.14
CA THR A 142 -9.89 -0.70 13.54
C THR A 142 -9.02 -1.20 12.39
N TYR A 143 -8.64 -0.30 11.49
CA TYR A 143 -7.63 -0.63 10.49
C TYR A 143 -6.33 -1.04 11.17
N TYR A 144 -5.91 -0.35 12.23
CA TYR A 144 -4.71 -0.72 12.96
C TYR A 144 -4.77 -2.13 13.59
N SER A 145 -5.87 -2.50 14.24
CA SER A 145 -6.01 -3.82 14.87
C SER A 145 -6.01 -4.93 13.84
N PHE A 146 -6.67 -4.72 12.70
CA PHE A 146 -6.60 -5.66 11.59
C PHE A 146 -5.16 -5.84 11.10
N ALA A 147 -4.39 -4.74 11.03
CA ALA A 147 -3.01 -4.77 10.53
C ALA A 147 -2.15 -5.66 11.37
N ARG A 148 -2.27 -5.50 12.68
CA ARG A 148 -1.51 -6.30 13.64
C ARG A 148 -1.83 -7.78 13.57
N GLU A 149 -3.04 -8.14 13.15
CA GLU A 149 -3.45 -9.54 13.03
C GLU A 149 -2.89 -10.21 11.77
N VAL A 150 -2.87 -9.49 10.63
CA VAL A 150 -2.53 -10.09 9.33
C VAL A 150 -1.12 -9.76 8.84
N ALA A 151 -0.52 -8.68 9.33
CA ALA A 151 0.82 -8.26 8.94
C ALA A 151 1.90 -9.08 9.64
N THR A 152 3.13 -8.97 9.14
CA THR A 152 4.28 -9.53 9.84
C THR A 152 4.50 -8.88 11.21
N PRO A 153 5.18 -9.56 12.16
CA PRO A 153 5.56 -8.98 13.46
C PRO A 153 6.33 -7.65 13.39
N ALA A 154 6.85 -7.28 12.22
CA ALA A 154 7.55 -6.03 11.96
C ALA A 154 6.64 -4.79 11.88
N PHE A 155 5.33 -4.98 11.68
CA PHE A 155 4.41 -3.92 11.28
C PHE A 155 4.46 -2.67 12.18
N GLU A 156 4.38 -2.85 13.50
CA GLU A 156 4.36 -1.72 14.44
C GLU A 156 5.66 -0.91 14.38
N ARG A 157 6.81 -1.60 14.25
CA ARG A 157 8.11 -0.94 14.06
C ARG A 157 8.18 -0.22 12.72
N ARG A 158 7.66 -0.82 11.64
CA ARG A 158 7.64 -0.21 10.30
C ARG A 158 6.80 1.06 10.29
N ILE A 159 5.59 1.01 10.85
CA ILE A 159 4.73 2.19 11.02
C ILE A 159 5.41 3.27 11.85
N ALA A 160 6.08 2.91 12.95
CA ALA A 160 6.84 3.85 13.75
C ALA A 160 8.04 4.45 12.98
N LYS A 161 8.73 3.66 12.14
CA LYS A 161 9.87 4.13 11.32
C LYS A 161 9.43 5.11 10.24
N VAL A 162 8.30 4.88 9.57
CA VAL A 162 7.81 5.81 8.54
C VAL A 162 7.28 7.12 9.14
N SER A 163 6.87 7.10 10.41
CA SER A 163 6.50 8.26 11.26
C SER A 163 5.81 9.38 10.48
N ASP A 164 6.55 10.45 10.15
CA ASP A 164 6.04 11.71 9.63
C ASP A 164 5.64 11.64 8.15
N ARG A 165 6.03 10.57 7.46
CA ARG A 165 5.65 10.31 6.06
C ARG A 165 4.35 9.52 5.94
N PHE A 166 3.84 8.95 7.02
CA PHE A 166 2.59 8.18 7.01
C PHE A 166 1.37 9.06 7.26
N TRP A 167 0.30 8.79 6.50
CA TRP A 167 -0.98 9.48 6.60
C TRP A 167 -2.14 8.50 6.54
N PHE A 168 -3.07 8.64 7.48
CA PHE A 168 -4.35 7.96 7.47
C PHE A 168 -5.35 8.79 6.65
N ALA A 169 -5.54 8.40 5.38
CA ALA A 169 -6.29 9.15 4.39
C ALA A 169 -7.76 8.69 4.33
N GLN A 170 -8.59 9.33 5.15
CA GLN A 170 -9.96 8.89 5.41
C GLN A 170 -10.99 9.53 4.47
N ALA A 171 -11.91 8.71 3.95
CA ALA A 171 -13.07 9.16 3.19
C ALA A 171 -14.10 9.90 4.06
N TYR A 172 -14.19 9.51 5.33
CA TYR A 172 -15.15 10.06 6.28
C TYR A 172 -14.42 10.48 7.55
N ARG A 173 -14.77 11.66 8.07
CA ARG A 173 -14.09 12.29 9.22
C ARG A 173 -14.03 11.43 10.46
N ASN A 174 -15.03 10.56 10.63
CA ASN A 174 -15.23 9.76 11.82
C ASN A 174 -14.43 8.44 11.82
N LEU A 175 -13.76 8.06 10.73
CA LEU A 175 -13.00 6.81 10.69
C LEU A 175 -11.85 6.82 11.69
N LYS A 176 -11.11 7.92 11.78
CA LYS A 176 -9.99 8.07 12.73
C LYS A 176 -10.40 7.97 14.19
N TRP A 177 -11.66 8.23 14.56
CA TRP A 177 -12.06 8.35 15.98
C TRP A 177 -11.89 7.05 16.77
N ILE A 178 -11.85 5.91 16.09
CA ILE A 178 -11.62 4.60 16.73
C ILE A 178 -10.17 4.12 16.60
N GLU A 179 -9.37 4.76 15.76
CA GLU A 179 -7.98 4.37 15.50
C GLU A 179 -7.05 4.76 16.66
N PRO A 180 -5.86 4.15 16.81
CA PRO A 180 -4.90 4.59 17.81
C PRO A 180 -4.32 5.98 17.51
N PRO A 181 -3.68 6.64 18.50
CA PRO A 181 -3.12 7.99 18.35
C PRO A 181 -2.19 8.17 17.13
N ILE A 182 -1.44 7.14 16.75
CA ILE A 182 -0.52 7.19 15.60
C ILE A 182 -1.25 7.42 14.27
N PHE A 183 -2.45 6.87 14.10
CA PHE A 183 -3.29 7.09 12.92
C PHE A 183 -4.12 8.39 13.07
N GLN A 184 -4.60 8.69 14.27
CA GLN A 184 -5.38 9.91 14.52
C GLN A 184 -4.59 11.19 14.25
N ARG A 185 -3.36 11.29 14.76
CA ARG A 185 -2.52 12.49 14.66
C ARG A 185 -2.13 12.83 13.23
N ARG A 186 -1.99 11.80 12.38
CA ARG A 186 -1.61 11.93 10.97
C ARG A 186 -2.78 11.59 10.05
N SER A 187 -3.96 12.09 10.38
CA SER A 187 -5.16 11.91 9.54
C SER A 187 -5.36 13.07 8.56
N VAL A 188 -5.85 12.73 7.38
CA VAL A 188 -6.19 13.69 6.32
C VAL A 188 -7.57 13.33 5.76
N ASP A 189 -8.42 14.34 5.57
CA ASP A 189 -9.79 14.15 5.07
C ASP A 189 -9.79 14.23 3.53
N LEU A 190 -9.84 13.07 2.88
CA LEU A 190 -9.93 12.96 1.42
C LEU A 190 -11.31 12.39 1.08
N PRO A 191 -12.34 13.22 0.86
CA PRO A 191 -13.69 12.73 0.61
C PRO A 191 -13.76 11.97 -0.71
N LEU A 192 -14.79 11.12 -0.79
CA LEU A 192 -15.21 10.46 -2.02
C LEU A 192 -16.17 11.35 -2.80
N GLY A 193 -16.32 11.07 -4.09
CA GLY A 193 -17.39 11.66 -4.89
C GLY A 193 -18.00 10.64 -5.85
N LEU A 194 -19.01 11.09 -6.58
CA LEU A 194 -19.69 10.29 -7.58
C LEU A 194 -19.02 10.48 -8.94
N ALA A 195 -18.82 9.38 -9.67
CA ALA A 195 -18.24 9.39 -11.01
C ALA A 195 -19.20 10.04 -12.03
N ASP A 196 -18.66 10.53 -13.14
CA ASP A 196 -19.42 11.25 -14.17
C ASP A 196 -20.58 10.41 -14.73
N ARG A 197 -20.39 9.10 -14.88
CA ARG A 197 -21.45 8.14 -15.28
C ARG A 197 -22.66 8.08 -14.35
N ILE A 198 -22.55 8.60 -13.14
CA ILE A 198 -23.66 8.73 -12.18
C ILE A 198 -24.20 10.15 -12.21
N THR A 199 -23.32 11.16 -12.17
CA THR A 199 -23.72 12.57 -12.06
C THR A 199 -24.40 13.09 -13.32
N GLU A 200 -24.19 12.47 -14.49
CA GLU A 200 -24.94 12.78 -15.71
C GLU A 200 -26.45 12.49 -15.60
N HIS A 201 -26.86 11.66 -14.64
CA HIS A 201 -28.26 11.34 -14.37
C HIS A 201 -28.88 12.18 -13.25
N GLN A 202 -28.20 13.25 -12.82
CA GLN A 202 -28.67 14.07 -11.73
C GLN A 202 -30.10 14.59 -11.97
N GLY A 203 -30.99 14.37 -10.99
CA GLY A 203 -32.36 14.85 -11.04
C GLY A 203 -33.26 14.20 -12.10
N THR A 204 -32.85 13.07 -12.69
CA THR A 204 -33.65 12.36 -13.71
C THR A 204 -34.75 11.45 -13.16
N TRP A 205 -34.89 11.35 -11.83
CA TRP A 205 -35.96 10.62 -11.20
C TRP A 205 -37.34 11.19 -11.55
N THR A 206 -38.20 10.34 -12.06
CA THR A 206 -39.61 10.64 -12.35
C THR A 206 -40.56 9.98 -11.34
N GLY A 207 -40.10 8.91 -10.69
CA GLY A 207 -40.94 8.04 -9.90
C GLY A 207 -42.03 7.36 -10.75
N GLY A 208 -43.06 6.85 -10.08
CA GLY A 208 -44.27 6.30 -10.69
C GLY A 208 -44.37 4.77 -10.59
N ASP A 209 -43.26 4.06 -10.43
CA ASP A 209 -43.27 2.64 -10.09
C ASP A 209 -43.41 2.49 -8.57
N ARG A 210 -44.53 1.90 -8.14
CA ARG A 210 -44.89 1.70 -6.73
C ARG A 210 -44.08 0.58 -6.08
N LYS A 211 -42.77 0.67 -6.22
CA LYS A 211 -41.80 -0.29 -5.70
C LYS A 211 -40.72 0.40 -4.88
N ILE A 212 -40.25 -0.34 -3.88
CA ILE A 212 -39.03 -0.06 -3.14
C ILE A 212 -37.85 -0.60 -3.96
N LEU A 213 -36.85 0.23 -4.23
CA LEU A 213 -35.54 -0.26 -4.62
C LEU A 213 -34.75 -0.66 -3.38
N PHE A 214 -34.38 -1.93 -3.30
CA PHE A 214 -33.54 -2.48 -2.24
C PHE A 214 -32.32 -3.16 -2.83
N VAL A 215 -31.17 -3.05 -2.16
CA VAL A 215 -29.91 -3.67 -2.60
C VAL A 215 -29.40 -4.57 -1.48
N CYS A 216 -29.30 -5.87 -1.77
CA CYS A 216 -28.89 -6.90 -0.81
C CYS A 216 -28.16 -8.04 -1.54
N PRO A 217 -26.84 -7.94 -1.75
CA PRO A 217 -26.06 -8.98 -2.38
C PRO A 217 -25.84 -10.18 -1.43
N GLU A 218 -25.59 -11.35 -2.02
CA GLU A 218 -25.06 -12.53 -1.33
C GLU A 218 -25.93 -13.09 -0.18
N ILE A 219 -27.25 -13.09 -0.35
CA ILE A 219 -28.25 -13.46 0.65
C ILE A 219 -28.04 -14.88 1.19
N GLU A 220 -27.76 -15.85 0.32
CA GLU A 220 -27.55 -17.26 0.72
C GLU A 220 -26.07 -17.62 0.97
N THR A 221 -25.18 -16.64 0.85
CA THR A 221 -23.74 -16.83 1.05
C THR A 221 -23.31 -16.34 2.44
N TYR A 222 -23.82 -15.20 2.90
CA TYR A 222 -23.44 -14.61 4.18
C TYR A 222 -24.64 -14.46 5.12
N ASP A 223 -24.48 -14.89 6.37
CA ASP A 223 -25.54 -14.82 7.39
C ASP A 223 -26.00 -13.38 7.67
N GLU A 224 -25.08 -12.40 7.62
CA GLU A 224 -25.42 -10.98 7.78
C GLU A 224 -26.35 -10.50 6.65
N SER A 225 -26.04 -10.81 5.39
CA SER A 225 -26.91 -10.53 4.24
C SER A 225 -28.28 -11.19 4.39
N LYS A 226 -28.30 -12.44 4.87
CA LYS A 226 -29.55 -13.19 5.11
C LYS A 226 -30.42 -12.52 6.15
N GLN A 227 -29.83 -12.07 7.25
CA GLN A 227 -30.55 -11.34 8.30
C GLN A 227 -31.10 -10.01 7.78
N ILE A 228 -30.29 -9.24 7.04
CA ILE A 228 -30.71 -7.98 6.41
C ILE A 228 -31.93 -8.20 5.50
N TYR A 229 -31.88 -9.23 4.66
CA TYR A 229 -32.98 -9.62 3.79
C TYR A 229 -34.24 -9.99 4.58
N GLN A 230 -34.11 -10.80 5.63
CA GLN A 230 -35.24 -11.21 6.48
C GLN A 230 -35.88 -10.02 7.21
N GLU A 231 -35.09 -9.11 7.76
CA GLU A 231 -35.59 -7.86 8.38
C GLU A 231 -36.35 -7.01 7.37
N PHE A 232 -35.82 -6.87 6.16
CA PHE A 232 -36.48 -6.16 5.06
C PHE A 232 -37.82 -6.82 4.69
N LYS A 233 -37.85 -8.13 4.45
CA LYS A 233 -39.08 -8.85 4.10
C LYS A 233 -40.11 -8.82 5.22
N GLY A 234 -39.68 -8.92 6.48
CA GLY A 234 -40.58 -8.80 7.63
C GLY A 234 -41.21 -7.41 7.76
N SER A 235 -40.49 -6.37 7.34
CA SER A 235 -40.95 -4.98 7.49
C SER A 235 -41.64 -4.41 6.25
N PHE A 236 -41.33 -4.90 5.06
CA PHE A 236 -41.77 -4.31 3.78
C PHE A 236 -42.21 -5.36 2.73
N GLY A 237 -42.17 -6.66 3.06
CA GLY A 237 -42.38 -7.73 2.08
C GLY A 237 -43.77 -7.78 1.47
N ASP A 238 -44.76 -7.14 2.09
CA ASP A 238 -46.12 -6.97 1.60
C ASP A 238 -46.28 -5.79 0.62
N LEU A 239 -45.28 -4.91 0.52
CA LEU A 239 -45.24 -3.79 -0.42
C LEU A 239 -44.56 -4.22 -1.73
N GLY A 240 -44.80 -3.49 -2.83
CA GLY A 240 -44.05 -3.70 -4.07
C GLY A 240 -42.56 -3.42 -3.85
N HIS A 241 -41.66 -4.30 -4.31
CA HIS A 241 -40.21 -4.11 -4.19
C HIS A 241 -39.43 -4.88 -5.25
N VAL A 242 -38.21 -4.41 -5.51
CA VAL A 242 -37.18 -5.11 -6.28
C VAL A 242 -35.90 -5.17 -5.46
N ILE A 243 -35.24 -6.33 -5.46
CA ILE A 243 -34.01 -6.58 -4.71
C ILE A 243 -32.88 -6.84 -5.71
N CYS A 244 -31.97 -5.88 -5.80
CA CYS A 244 -30.79 -5.96 -6.65
C CYS A 244 -29.55 -6.41 -5.84
N GLY A 245 -28.52 -6.87 -6.53
CA GLY A 245 -27.23 -7.22 -5.94
C GLY A 245 -26.78 -8.61 -6.35
N ALA A 246 -25.50 -8.78 -6.68
CA ALA A 246 -24.95 -10.06 -7.12
C ALA A 246 -25.21 -11.18 -6.09
N GLN A 247 -25.56 -12.37 -6.58
CA GLN A 247 -25.77 -13.57 -5.77
C GLN A 247 -24.86 -14.67 -6.27
N SER A 248 -24.01 -15.24 -5.41
CA SER A 248 -23.20 -16.41 -5.76
C SER A 248 -24.01 -17.71 -5.75
N LYS A 249 -25.13 -17.72 -5.02
CA LYS A 249 -26.08 -18.83 -4.98
C LYS A 249 -27.46 -18.33 -5.43
N PRO A 250 -28.22 -19.13 -6.19
CA PRO A 250 -29.56 -18.76 -6.59
C PRO A 250 -30.47 -18.59 -5.37
N HIS A 251 -31.39 -17.63 -5.44
CA HIS A 251 -32.42 -17.37 -4.43
C HIS A 251 -33.80 -17.59 -5.04
N THR A 252 -34.77 -18.08 -4.25
CA THR A 252 -36.09 -18.51 -4.77
C THR A 252 -37.15 -17.41 -4.82
N ASP A 253 -36.97 -16.31 -4.09
CA ASP A 253 -37.85 -15.14 -4.16
C ASP A 253 -37.71 -14.42 -5.52
N ALA A 254 -38.80 -14.33 -6.27
CA ALA A 254 -38.86 -13.68 -7.58
C ALA A 254 -38.57 -12.17 -7.53
N ALA A 255 -38.66 -11.52 -6.36
CA ALA A 255 -38.24 -10.13 -6.18
C ALA A 255 -36.71 -9.96 -6.15
N VAL A 256 -35.94 -11.05 -5.95
CA VAL A 256 -34.48 -11.05 -5.97
C VAL A 256 -33.98 -11.21 -7.41
N LEU A 257 -33.65 -10.09 -8.03
CA LEU A 257 -33.23 -10.03 -9.44
C LEU A 257 -31.75 -10.39 -9.64
N GLY A 258 -30.96 -10.36 -8.56
CA GLY A 258 -29.53 -10.61 -8.64
C GLY A 258 -28.76 -9.46 -9.30
N LYS A 259 -27.76 -9.80 -10.12
CA LYS A 259 -27.04 -8.82 -10.94
C LYS A 259 -27.84 -8.51 -12.20
N VAL A 260 -28.26 -7.25 -12.34
CA VAL A 260 -28.93 -6.73 -13.55
C VAL A 260 -27.96 -5.94 -14.42
N ASP A 261 -28.31 -5.71 -15.69
CA ASP A 261 -27.56 -4.81 -16.57
C ASP A 261 -27.72 -3.34 -16.14
N SER A 262 -26.80 -2.48 -16.59
CA SER A 262 -26.77 -1.06 -16.22
C SER A 262 -28.05 -0.32 -16.59
N ALA A 263 -28.61 -0.55 -17.77
CA ALA A 263 -29.81 0.17 -18.21
C ALA A 263 -31.04 -0.19 -17.34
N THR A 264 -31.17 -1.46 -16.96
CA THR A 264 -32.19 -1.91 -16.02
C THR A 264 -31.97 -1.29 -14.63
N TYR A 265 -30.73 -1.27 -14.13
CA TYR A 265 -30.40 -0.68 -12.83
C TYR A 265 -30.68 0.82 -12.77
N ASP A 266 -30.26 1.56 -13.80
CA ASP A 266 -30.53 3.00 -13.95
C ASP A 266 -32.04 3.27 -14.08
N GLY A 267 -32.76 2.38 -14.77
CA GLY A 267 -34.21 2.40 -14.85
C GLY A 267 -34.87 2.39 -13.48
N PHE A 268 -34.41 1.54 -12.55
CA PHE A 268 -34.94 1.50 -11.18
C PHE A 268 -34.69 2.80 -10.42
N PHE A 269 -33.51 3.42 -10.55
CA PHE A 269 -33.24 4.71 -9.93
C PHE A 269 -34.12 5.84 -10.48
N ARG A 270 -34.58 5.75 -11.74
CA ARG A 270 -35.48 6.76 -12.33
C ARG A 270 -36.94 6.56 -11.95
N THR A 271 -37.39 5.31 -11.84
CA THR A 271 -38.84 5.01 -11.78
C THR A 271 -39.34 4.52 -10.42
N CYS A 272 -38.53 3.84 -9.61
CA CYS A 272 -38.97 3.41 -8.28
C CYS A 272 -39.30 4.62 -7.39
N ASN A 273 -40.36 4.52 -6.58
CA ASN A 273 -40.80 5.64 -5.75
C ASN A 273 -39.85 5.95 -4.59
N VAL A 274 -39.10 4.96 -4.11
CA VAL A 274 -38.26 5.10 -2.92
C VAL A 274 -37.15 4.05 -2.91
N MET A 275 -35.97 4.42 -2.42
CA MET A 275 -34.99 3.45 -1.90
C MET A 275 -35.08 3.38 -0.39
N PHE A 276 -35.04 2.15 0.14
CA PHE A 276 -34.79 1.92 1.56
C PHE A 276 -33.34 1.51 1.80
N TYR A 277 -32.61 2.27 2.63
CA TYR A 277 -31.24 1.98 3.01
C TYR A 277 -31.15 1.49 4.46
N HIS A 278 -30.88 0.19 4.61
CA HIS A 278 -30.97 -0.52 5.89
C HIS A 278 -29.77 -0.31 6.82
N SER A 279 -28.61 0.10 6.31
CA SER A 279 -27.36 0.05 7.08
C SER A 279 -27.43 0.93 8.32
N ARG A 280 -27.05 0.33 9.45
CA ARG A 280 -26.92 0.97 10.75
C ARG A 280 -25.46 1.18 11.16
N LEU A 281 -24.53 0.84 10.27
CA LEU A 281 -23.10 0.89 10.56
C LEU A 281 -22.62 2.34 10.55
N PRO A 282 -22.01 2.83 11.64
CA PRO A 282 -21.68 4.25 11.78
C PRO A 282 -20.50 4.70 10.90
N ARG A 283 -19.76 3.75 10.34
CA ARG A 283 -18.48 3.99 9.63
C ARG A 283 -18.44 3.33 8.26
N HIS A 284 -19.59 2.89 7.74
CA HIS A 284 -19.67 2.25 6.44
C HIS A 284 -20.94 2.67 5.71
N ILE A 285 -20.77 3.03 4.45
CA ILE A 285 -21.86 3.39 3.55
C ILE A 285 -21.60 2.76 2.19
N HIS A 286 -22.66 2.25 1.57
CA HIS A 286 -22.62 1.78 0.20
C HIS A 286 -22.88 2.94 -0.76
N TYR A 287 -22.45 2.83 -2.02
CA TYR A 287 -22.66 3.92 -3.00
C TYR A 287 -24.12 4.06 -3.45
N HIS A 288 -24.89 2.97 -3.49
CA HIS A 288 -26.26 2.99 -4.03
C HIS A 288 -27.24 3.99 -3.37
N PRO A 289 -27.23 4.31 -2.05
CA PRO A 289 -28.02 5.44 -1.52
C PRO A 289 -27.56 6.80 -2.07
N LEU A 290 -26.27 6.98 -2.36
CA LEU A 290 -25.74 8.23 -2.92
C LEU A 290 -26.11 8.38 -4.40
N GLU A 291 -26.09 7.27 -5.14
CA GLU A 291 -26.60 7.20 -6.52
C GLU A 291 -28.08 7.55 -6.56
N ALA A 292 -28.90 6.95 -5.68
CA ALA A 292 -30.32 7.28 -5.53
C ALA A 292 -30.55 8.78 -5.25
N ILE A 293 -29.76 9.35 -4.34
CA ILE A 293 -29.82 10.78 -4.01
C ILE A 293 -29.50 11.64 -5.22
N CYS A 294 -28.46 11.28 -5.99
CA CYS A 294 -28.04 11.99 -7.20
C CYS A 294 -29.15 12.01 -8.26
N TYR A 295 -29.76 10.85 -8.54
CA TYR A 295 -30.90 10.75 -9.46
C TYR A 295 -32.11 11.58 -8.98
N GLY A 296 -32.15 11.94 -7.70
CA GLY A 296 -33.25 12.68 -7.09
C GLY A 296 -34.38 11.78 -6.59
N MET A 297 -34.13 10.48 -6.43
CA MET A 297 -35.07 9.55 -5.82
C MET A 297 -35.12 9.78 -4.30
N PRO A 298 -36.30 9.77 -3.66
CA PRO A 298 -36.41 9.79 -2.20
C PRO A 298 -35.70 8.60 -1.57
N VAL A 299 -34.84 8.85 -0.57
CA VAL A 299 -34.17 7.81 0.22
C VAL A 299 -34.67 7.82 1.66
N VAL A 300 -35.18 6.67 2.11
CA VAL A 300 -35.50 6.41 3.52
C VAL A 300 -34.39 5.56 4.11
N TYR A 301 -33.79 5.98 5.22
CA TYR A 301 -32.58 5.35 5.76
C TYR A 301 -32.49 5.36 7.28
N MET A 302 -31.65 4.50 7.84
CA MET A 302 -31.45 4.44 9.30
C MET A 302 -30.53 5.57 9.80
N GLN A 303 -31.01 6.40 10.73
CA GLN A 303 -30.32 7.59 11.26
C GLN A 303 -28.99 7.26 11.96
N GLN A 304 -28.89 6.10 12.61
CA GLN A 304 -27.68 5.69 13.32
C GLN A 304 -26.51 5.29 12.38
N GLY A 305 -26.81 4.97 11.13
CA GLY A 305 -25.80 4.60 10.13
C GLY A 305 -25.00 5.80 9.63
N MET A 306 -23.93 5.53 8.90
CA MET A 306 -23.01 6.54 8.35
C MET A 306 -23.75 7.64 7.57
N LEU A 307 -24.79 7.29 6.79
CA LEU A 307 -25.58 8.27 6.02
C LEU A 307 -26.26 9.33 6.91
N GLY A 308 -26.74 8.95 8.09
CA GLY A 308 -27.33 9.88 9.06
C GLY A 308 -26.31 10.68 9.86
N GLN A 309 -25.03 10.32 9.80
CA GLN A 309 -23.92 11.05 10.42
C GLN A 309 -23.24 12.05 9.49
N LEU A 310 -23.67 12.12 8.22
CA LEU A 310 -23.12 13.07 7.25
C LEU A 310 -23.64 14.50 7.45
N THR A 311 -24.75 14.67 8.18
CA THR A 311 -25.39 15.96 8.44
C THR A 311 -25.50 16.22 9.94
N ASP A 312 -25.46 17.48 10.34
CA ASP A 312 -25.54 17.89 11.76
C ASP A 312 -26.96 17.78 12.35
N ARG A 313 -27.94 17.40 11.54
CA ARG A 313 -29.36 17.26 11.91
C ARG A 313 -29.98 16.02 11.27
N LYS A 314 -31.06 15.52 11.89
CA LYS A 314 -31.90 14.44 11.32
C LYS A 314 -32.71 14.98 10.13
N LEU A 315 -32.50 14.40 8.95
CA LEU A 315 -33.25 14.77 7.73
C LEU A 315 -34.61 14.05 7.66
N PRO A 316 -35.59 14.56 6.90
CA PRO A 316 -36.90 13.95 6.70
C PRO A 316 -36.89 12.45 6.37
N GLY A 317 -35.95 11.99 5.54
CA GLY A 317 -35.80 10.58 5.15
C GLY A 317 -35.19 9.66 6.23
N ALA A 318 -34.59 10.22 7.28
CA ALA A 318 -33.86 9.45 8.29
C ALA A 318 -34.79 8.86 9.36
N CYS A 319 -34.53 7.64 9.81
CA CYS A 319 -35.38 6.88 10.73
C CYS A 319 -34.60 6.31 11.90
N ASP A 320 -35.17 6.36 13.10
CA ASP A 320 -34.59 5.73 14.29
C ASP A 320 -34.97 4.24 14.38
N THR A 321 -36.13 3.87 13.82
CA THR A 321 -36.67 2.51 13.86
C THR A 321 -37.18 2.05 12.50
N LEU A 322 -37.29 0.72 12.31
CA LEU A 322 -37.93 0.14 11.12
C LEU A 322 -39.41 0.50 11.02
N GLN A 323 -40.10 0.71 12.16
CA GLN A 323 -41.48 1.16 12.18
C GLN A 323 -41.61 2.57 11.59
N GLU A 324 -40.73 3.49 11.97
CA GLU A 324 -40.68 4.83 11.38
C GLU A 324 -40.35 4.75 9.87
N ALA A 325 -39.41 3.89 9.49
CA ALA A 325 -39.08 3.67 8.08
C ALA A 325 -40.27 3.15 7.28
N ARG A 326 -41.02 2.18 7.82
CA ARG A 326 -42.24 1.65 7.22
C ARG A 326 -43.28 2.74 6.98
N GLN A 327 -43.58 3.55 7.99
CA GLN A 327 -44.54 4.65 7.86
C GLN A 327 -44.14 5.65 6.76
N LYS A 328 -42.84 5.96 6.63
CA LYS A 328 -42.34 6.85 5.57
C LYS A 328 -42.41 6.20 4.19
N VAL A 329 -42.06 4.92 4.09
CA VAL A 329 -42.12 4.17 2.84
C VAL A 329 -43.56 4.04 2.34
N ASP A 330 -44.53 3.76 3.23
CA ASP A 330 -45.96 3.67 2.86
C ASP A 330 -46.45 4.99 2.24
N ARG A 331 -46.09 6.14 2.82
CA ARG A 331 -46.42 7.47 2.29
C ARG A 331 -45.87 7.69 0.87
N LEU A 332 -44.70 7.13 0.57
CA LEU A 332 -44.01 7.30 -0.71
C LEU A 332 -44.51 6.30 -1.78
N ILE A 333 -44.69 5.03 -1.43
CA ILE A 333 -45.12 3.98 -2.38
C ILE A 333 -46.52 4.24 -2.91
N GLU A 334 -47.44 4.70 -2.05
CA GLU A 334 -48.80 5.01 -2.50
C GLU A 334 -48.86 6.20 -3.47
N GLY A 335 -47.78 7.00 -3.55
CA GLY A 335 -47.65 8.14 -4.44
C GLY A 335 -48.58 9.31 -4.10
N LYS A 336 -49.21 9.27 -2.92
CA LYS A 336 -50.20 10.27 -2.47
C LYS A 336 -49.54 11.49 -1.83
N ASP A 337 -48.37 11.31 -1.22
CA ASP A 337 -47.69 12.37 -0.47
C ASP A 337 -46.51 12.97 -1.24
N LYS A 338 -46.82 13.68 -2.32
CA LYS A 338 -45.82 14.37 -3.16
C LYS A 338 -45.03 15.42 -2.38
N GLY A 339 -45.67 16.10 -1.42
CA GLY A 339 -45.02 17.11 -0.59
C GLY A 339 -43.94 16.49 0.32
N PHE A 340 -44.21 15.31 0.88
CA PHE A 340 -43.21 14.58 1.66
C PHE A 340 -42.05 14.07 0.80
N ALA A 341 -42.34 13.53 -0.39
CA ALA A 341 -41.30 13.13 -1.34
C ALA A 341 -40.40 14.32 -1.69
N GLU A 342 -40.97 15.48 -1.99
CA GLU A 342 -40.19 16.70 -2.29
C GLU A 342 -39.35 17.14 -1.10
N SER A 343 -39.93 17.14 0.11
CA SER A 343 -39.20 17.49 1.33
C SER A 343 -37.98 16.58 1.57
N ILE A 344 -38.09 15.29 1.28
CA ILE A 344 -36.94 14.37 1.32
C ILE A 344 -35.90 14.78 0.26
N ARG A 345 -36.34 14.96 -1.00
CA ARG A 345 -35.47 15.27 -2.15
C ARG A 345 -34.69 16.58 -1.98
N GLU A 346 -35.33 17.62 -1.46
CA GLU A 346 -34.70 18.91 -1.17
C GLU A 346 -33.67 18.75 -0.03
N SER A 347 -34.05 18.07 1.06
CA SER A 347 -33.17 17.91 2.21
C SER A 347 -31.93 17.05 1.93
N GLN A 348 -32.05 15.99 1.11
CA GLN A 348 -30.92 15.11 0.77
C GLN A 348 -29.88 15.78 -0.13
N GLN A 349 -30.15 16.98 -0.68
CA GLN A 349 -29.13 17.78 -1.37
C GLN A 349 -27.98 18.17 -0.44
N GLU A 350 -28.23 18.26 0.87
CA GLU A 350 -27.21 18.48 1.89
C GLU A 350 -26.18 17.33 1.89
N ILE A 351 -26.66 16.08 1.76
CA ILE A 351 -25.81 14.89 1.62
C ILE A 351 -25.13 14.88 0.25
N TYR A 352 -25.90 15.10 -0.83
CA TYR A 352 -25.36 15.07 -2.20
C TYR A 352 -24.16 16.00 -2.37
N ARG A 353 -24.25 17.21 -1.80
CA ARG A 353 -23.19 18.22 -1.83
C ARG A 353 -21.83 17.68 -1.34
N LEU A 354 -21.81 16.75 -0.39
CA LEU A 354 -20.58 16.17 0.16
C LEU A 354 -19.88 15.19 -0.79
N PHE A 355 -20.55 14.79 -1.88
CA PHE A 355 -20.03 13.87 -2.89
C PHE A 355 -19.93 14.53 -4.28
N THR A 356 -20.13 15.84 -4.36
CA THR A 356 -19.89 16.57 -5.60
C THR A 356 -18.39 16.71 -5.86
N LYS A 357 -18.07 16.84 -7.13
CA LYS A 357 -16.72 17.14 -7.59
C LYS A 357 -16.17 18.41 -6.94
N ASP A 358 -16.95 19.49 -6.87
CA ASP A 358 -16.49 20.76 -6.28
C ASP A 358 -16.11 20.62 -4.80
N TYR A 359 -16.90 19.87 -4.02
CA TYR A 359 -16.61 19.64 -2.61
C TYR A 359 -15.34 18.80 -2.44
N ALA A 360 -15.19 17.75 -3.24
CA ALA A 360 -14.00 16.91 -3.21
C ALA A 360 -12.76 17.65 -3.69
N ASP A 361 -12.82 18.34 -4.83
CA ASP A 361 -11.71 19.12 -5.39
C ASP A 361 -11.22 20.16 -4.36
N ALA A 362 -12.12 20.86 -3.68
CA ALA A 362 -11.77 21.83 -2.63
C ALA A 362 -11.04 21.18 -1.45
N LEU A 363 -11.55 20.06 -0.91
CA LEU A 363 -10.91 19.37 0.21
C LEU A 363 -9.60 18.70 -0.19
N TRP A 364 -9.51 18.07 -1.35
CA TRP A 364 -8.24 17.50 -1.83
C TRP A 364 -7.20 18.59 -2.06
N GLN A 365 -7.58 19.76 -2.58
CA GLN A 365 -6.68 20.90 -2.69
C GLN A 365 -6.13 21.32 -1.30
N SER A 366 -6.98 21.55 -0.30
CA SER A 366 -6.52 22.02 1.02
C SER A 366 -5.81 20.93 1.83
N GLU A 367 -6.33 19.70 1.82
CA GLU A 367 -5.88 18.62 2.69
C GLU A 367 -4.74 17.81 2.07
N PHE A 368 -4.77 17.56 0.75
CA PHE A 368 -3.72 16.81 0.09
C PHE A 368 -2.62 17.72 -0.46
N ILE A 369 -2.95 18.66 -1.35
CA ILE A 369 -1.94 19.51 -2.01
C ILE A 369 -1.29 20.47 -1.01
N GLU A 370 -2.10 21.19 -0.23
CA GLU A 370 -1.58 22.27 0.62
C GLU A 370 -1.02 21.79 1.96
N LYS A 371 -1.34 20.56 2.38
CA LYS A 371 -0.94 20.00 3.67
C LYS A 371 -0.04 18.78 3.51
N VAL A 372 -0.51 17.70 2.89
CA VAL A 372 0.29 16.46 2.77
C VAL A 372 1.50 16.67 1.85
N LEU A 373 1.31 17.17 0.62
CA LEU A 373 2.41 17.32 -0.34
C LEU A 373 3.43 18.39 0.07
N LYS A 374 3.06 19.33 0.95
CA LYS A 374 3.99 20.32 1.51
C LYS A 374 4.85 19.78 2.66
N VAL A 375 4.54 18.60 3.22
CA VAL A 375 5.40 17.99 4.22
C VAL A 375 6.68 17.54 3.55
N GLU A 376 7.81 18.08 4.00
CA GLU A 376 9.13 17.66 3.54
C GLU A 376 9.32 16.17 3.82
N ILE A 377 9.74 15.44 2.80
CA ILE A 377 10.18 14.06 2.97
C ILE A 377 11.59 14.15 3.57
N PRO A 378 11.83 13.63 4.78
CA PRO A 378 13.17 13.57 5.32
C PRO A 378 14.06 12.83 4.32
N GLU A 379 15.17 13.44 3.93
CA GLU A 379 16.22 12.71 3.22
C GLU A 379 16.60 11.52 4.10
N PRO A 380 16.67 10.30 3.54
CA PRO A 380 17.09 9.14 4.30
C PRO A 380 18.46 9.46 4.91
N ASP A 381 18.54 9.35 6.23
CA ASP A 381 19.71 9.73 7.00
C ASP A 381 20.94 9.02 6.40
N SER A 382 21.80 9.78 5.72
CA SER A 382 22.99 9.25 5.01
C SER A 382 24.04 8.71 5.99
N THR A 383 23.78 8.89 7.29
CA THR A 383 24.61 8.48 8.42
C THR A 383 24.42 7.03 8.86
N GLY A 384 23.57 6.27 8.15
CA GLY A 384 23.37 4.84 8.37
C GLY A 384 24.70 4.08 8.43
N SER A 385 24.84 3.24 9.44
CA SER A 385 26.07 2.49 9.71
C SER A 385 26.06 1.16 8.96
N ILE A 386 27.10 0.91 8.18
CA ILE A 386 27.23 -0.29 7.33
C ILE A 386 28.31 -1.19 7.90
N ALA A 387 28.01 -2.49 8.03
CA ALA A 387 29.01 -3.52 8.30
C ALA A 387 29.37 -4.28 7.01
N ILE A 388 30.65 -4.52 6.77
CA ILE A 388 31.15 -5.36 5.68
C ILE A 388 31.75 -6.62 6.31
N LEU A 389 31.16 -7.79 6.05
CA LEU A 389 31.42 -9.02 6.79
C LEU A 389 31.89 -10.13 5.84
N PRO A 390 33.17 -10.55 5.89
CA PRO A 390 33.66 -11.67 5.10
C PRO A 390 33.11 -13.01 5.61
N LEU A 391 32.81 -13.93 4.71
CA LEU A 391 32.41 -15.31 5.05
C LEU A 391 33.60 -16.22 5.40
N ALA A 392 34.80 -15.88 4.96
CA ALA A 392 36.02 -16.65 5.21
C ALA A 392 37.25 -15.75 5.39
N SER A 393 38.23 -16.25 6.14
CA SER A 393 39.51 -15.57 6.41
C SER A 393 40.50 -15.83 5.27
N THR A 394 40.30 -15.16 4.12
CA THR A 394 41.23 -15.23 3.00
C THR A 394 41.69 -13.83 2.60
N ARG A 395 42.98 -13.70 2.22
CA ARG A 395 43.54 -12.41 1.77
C ARG A 395 42.79 -11.80 0.60
N SER A 396 42.25 -12.64 -0.30
CA SER A 396 41.45 -12.17 -1.44
C SER A 396 40.16 -11.49 -0.97
N LEU A 397 39.35 -12.16 -0.14
CA LEU A 397 38.11 -11.59 0.39
C LEU A 397 38.35 -10.34 1.24
N GLU A 398 39.39 -10.32 2.06
CA GLU A 398 39.76 -9.11 2.82
C GLU A 398 40.08 -7.94 1.91
N GLY A 399 40.78 -8.18 0.80
CA GLY A 399 41.03 -7.19 -0.23
C GLY A 399 39.75 -6.66 -0.87
N HIS A 400 38.77 -7.53 -1.14
CA HIS A 400 37.44 -7.12 -1.61
C HIS A 400 36.70 -6.27 -0.58
N CYS A 401 36.64 -6.70 0.68
CA CYS A 401 35.98 -5.95 1.76
C CYS A 401 36.61 -4.56 1.94
N LYS A 402 37.94 -4.45 1.87
CA LYS A 402 38.63 -3.16 1.97
C LYS A 402 38.28 -2.23 0.81
N ARG A 403 38.38 -2.72 -0.44
CA ARG A 403 38.01 -1.93 -1.62
C ARG A 403 36.56 -1.44 -1.55
N LEU A 404 35.66 -2.31 -1.10
CA LEU A 404 34.25 -1.97 -0.93
C LEU A 404 34.06 -0.87 0.13
N SER A 405 34.77 -0.98 1.27
CA SER A 405 34.75 0.05 2.32
C SER A 405 35.22 1.41 1.79
N ASP A 406 36.34 1.42 1.05
CA ASP A 406 36.92 2.63 0.47
C ASP A 406 35.97 3.24 -0.59
N GLN A 407 35.38 2.42 -1.46
CA GLN A 407 34.39 2.86 -2.45
C GLN A 407 33.15 3.50 -1.80
N ILE A 408 32.60 2.90 -0.75
CA ILE A 408 31.45 3.47 -0.03
C ILE A 408 31.85 4.81 0.61
N ALA A 409 33.01 4.87 1.27
CA ALA A 409 33.50 6.09 1.89
C ALA A 409 33.79 7.22 0.88
N GLU A 410 34.24 6.90 -0.33
CA GLU A 410 34.48 7.88 -1.40
C GLU A 410 33.17 8.35 -2.06
N SER A 411 32.20 7.44 -2.20
CA SER A 411 30.93 7.71 -2.89
C SER A 411 29.94 8.57 -2.10
N SER A 412 30.10 8.67 -0.79
CA SER A 412 29.19 9.43 0.08
C SER A 412 29.95 10.48 0.86
N ARG A 413 29.64 11.76 0.59
CA ARG A 413 30.28 12.90 1.29
C ARG A 413 30.01 12.92 2.80
N ASP A 414 28.93 12.26 3.24
CA ASP A 414 28.43 12.30 4.62
C ASP A 414 28.30 10.91 5.27
N ALA A 415 28.56 9.81 4.55
CA ALA A 415 28.45 8.48 5.15
C ALA A 415 29.58 8.24 6.15
N LYS A 416 29.22 7.67 7.30
CA LYS A 416 30.20 7.09 8.22
C LYS A 416 30.95 6.00 7.48
N LYS A 417 32.28 5.98 7.64
CA LYS A 417 33.11 4.91 7.08
C LYS A 417 32.55 3.54 7.53
N PRO A 418 32.30 2.59 6.60
CA PRO A 418 31.78 1.28 6.96
C PRO A 418 32.70 0.55 7.96
N ARG A 419 32.09 -0.21 8.87
CA ARG A 419 32.81 -1.12 9.77
C ARG A 419 33.16 -2.39 9.01
N VAL A 420 34.43 -2.77 9.00
CA VAL A 420 34.91 -3.96 8.28
C VAL A 420 35.22 -5.07 9.29
N GLY A 421 34.51 -6.18 9.16
CA GLY A 421 34.74 -7.37 9.97
C GLY A 421 36.02 -8.12 9.58
N SER A 422 36.71 -8.67 10.58
CA SER A 422 37.84 -9.59 10.42
C SER A 422 37.56 -10.91 11.15
N LEU A 423 37.79 -12.03 10.47
CA LEU A 423 37.72 -13.37 11.07
C LEU A 423 39.07 -13.82 11.68
N GLU A 424 40.16 -13.10 11.41
CA GLU A 424 41.45 -13.36 12.03
C GLU A 424 41.45 -12.93 13.50
N ARG A 425 42.07 -13.75 14.37
CA ARG A 425 42.30 -13.37 15.78
C ARG A 425 43.18 -12.12 15.82
N TRP A 426 42.69 -11.10 16.53
CA TRP A 426 43.34 -9.81 16.69
C TRP A 426 44.83 -9.93 17.07
N THR A 427 45.70 -9.37 16.24
CA THR A 427 47.00 -8.85 16.69
C THR A 427 46.89 -7.33 16.82
N PRO A 428 47.17 -6.73 17.99
CA PRO A 428 47.15 -5.29 18.18
C PRO A 428 48.13 -4.61 17.21
N ALA A 429 47.61 -4.02 16.13
CA ALA A 429 48.31 -3.01 15.37
C ALA A 429 47.55 -1.70 15.52
N MET A 430 48.26 -0.62 15.84
CA MET A 430 47.74 0.71 16.21
C MET A 430 47.10 1.48 15.04
N ASP A 431 46.38 0.84 14.14
CA ASP A 431 45.67 1.55 13.08
C ASP A 431 44.20 1.76 13.47
N THR A 432 43.89 3.00 13.80
CA THR A 432 42.70 3.47 14.54
C THR A 432 41.44 3.61 13.68
N GLY A 433 41.28 2.79 12.63
CA GLY A 433 40.16 2.93 11.71
C GLY A 433 39.49 1.63 11.31
N SER A 434 38.22 1.45 11.71
CA SER A 434 37.20 0.63 11.01
C SER A 434 37.30 -0.90 11.01
N LYS A 435 38.35 -1.56 11.51
CA LYS A 435 38.39 -3.04 11.58
C LYS A 435 38.00 -3.60 12.96
N ALA A 436 36.99 -4.47 13.01
CA ALA A 436 36.57 -5.17 14.23
C ALA A 436 36.56 -6.69 14.03
N CYS A 437 37.03 -7.44 15.03
CA CYS A 437 37.08 -8.90 14.97
C CYS A 437 35.71 -9.48 15.34
N PHE A 438 35.30 -10.56 14.66
CA PHE A 438 34.08 -11.27 14.98
C PHE A 438 34.20 -12.76 14.68
N VAL A 439 33.18 -13.50 15.12
CA VAL A 439 32.95 -14.88 14.71
C VAL A 439 31.51 -15.02 14.19
N TRP A 440 31.31 -15.91 13.22
CA TRP A 440 29.97 -16.35 12.84
C TRP A 440 29.45 -17.29 13.90
N LYS A 441 28.49 -16.83 14.70
CA LYS A 441 27.90 -17.61 15.80
C LYS A 441 26.57 -18.20 15.38
N VAL A 442 26.36 -19.45 15.77
CA VAL A 442 25.10 -20.15 15.55
C VAL A 442 24.01 -19.57 16.47
N ILE A 443 22.84 -19.31 15.91
CA ILE A 443 21.62 -18.99 16.64
C ILE A 443 20.55 -20.05 16.35
N SER A 444 19.85 -20.48 17.42
CA SER A 444 18.72 -21.41 17.29
C SER A 444 17.50 -20.72 16.69
N SER A 445 16.59 -21.47 16.08
CA SER A 445 15.35 -20.92 15.52
C SER A 445 14.48 -20.21 16.56
N GLU A 446 14.49 -20.67 17.82
CA GLU A 446 13.72 -20.05 18.90
C GLU A 446 14.25 -18.66 19.25
N SER A 447 15.57 -18.56 19.49
CA SER A 447 16.25 -17.29 19.75
C SER A 447 16.14 -16.36 18.54
N LEU A 448 16.25 -16.90 17.32
CA LEU A 448 16.05 -16.14 16.10
C LEU A 448 14.65 -15.53 16.05
N ARG A 449 13.58 -16.30 16.28
CA ARG A 449 12.20 -15.78 16.30
C ARG A 449 11.99 -14.73 17.39
N TYR A 450 12.69 -14.85 18.52
CA TYR A 450 12.66 -13.82 19.57
C TYR A 450 13.33 -12.52 19.09
N VAL A 451 14.55 -12.63 18.55
CA VAL A 451 15.29 -11.47 18.00
C VAL A 451 14.55 -10.85 16.82
N GLN A 452 13.93 -11.64 15.94
CA GLN A 452 13.13 -11.15 14.81
C GLN A 452 11.90 -10.36 15.28
N ARG A 453 11.24 -10.80 16.35
CA ARG A 453 10.14 -10.05 16.98
C ARG A 453 10.61 -8.73 17.56
N LEU A 454 11.75 -8.70 18.24
CA LEU A 454 12.31 -7.46 18.82
C LEU A 454 12.88 -6.51 17.76
N SER A 455 13.55 -7.07 16.74
CA SER A 455 14.15 -6.32 15.64
C SER A 455 13.14 -5.93 14.58
N GLY A 456 11.91 -6.44 14.60
CA GLY A 456 10.93 -6.18 13.55
C GLY A 456 11.41 -6.58 12.16
N HIS A 457 12.23 -7.62 12.06
CA HIS A 457 12.63 -8.24 10.79
C HIS A 457 12.09 -9.66 10.79
N ALA A 458 11.01 -9.90 10.03
CA ALA A 458 10.26 -11.15 10.07
C ALA A 458 10.35 -11.91 8.75
N ALA A 459 11.57 -12.20 8.29
CA ALA A 459 11.75 -13.16 7.22
C ALA A 459 11.53 -14.58 7.76
N SER A 460 10.84 -15.43 6.99
CA SER A 460 10.57 -16.81 7.37
C SER A 460 11.88 -17.59 7.47
N ALA A 461 12.25 -18.00 8.69
CA ALA A 461 13.35 -18.94 8.91
C ALA A 461 12.79 -20.36 9.07
N SER A 462 12.92 -21.17 8.02
CA SER A 462 12.53 -22.60 8.04
C SER A 462 13.61 -23.50 8.66
N GLU A 463 14.84 -22.99 8.82
CA GLU A 463 16.00 -23.79 9.23
C GLU A 463 16.17 -23.83 10.75
N SER A 464 16.70 -24.96 11.23
CA SER A 464 16.98 -25.21 12.65
C SER A 464 18.16 -24.41 13.19
N VAL A 465 19.06 -23.97 12.30
CA VAL A 465 20.34 -23.34 12.61
C VAL A 465 20.63 -22.24 11.59
N THR A 466 20.88 -21.02 12.06
CA THR A 466 21.40 -19.91 11.25
C THR A 466 22.61 -19.27 11.94
N ILE A 467 23.32 -18.39 11.23
CA ILE A 467 24.51 -17.70 11.77
C ILE A 467 24.37 -16.18 11.72
N PHE A 468 24.96 -15.50 12.69
CA PHE A 468 25.04 -14.04 12.76
C PHE A 468 26.45 -13.60 13.23
N PRO A 469 26.88 -12.36 12.94
CA PRO A 469 28.16 -11.87 13.41
C PRO A 469 28.12 -11.57 14.91
N ASP A 470 29.04 -12.18 15.68
CA ASP A 470 29.24 -11.90 17.10
C ASP A 470 30.66 -11.35 17.31
N ASP A 471 30.76 -10.07 17.67
CA ASP A 471 31.99 -9.36 18.03
C ASP A 471 32.14 -9.19 19.56
N GLY A 472 31.22 -9.77 20.34
CA GLY A 472 31.20 -9.70 21.80
C GLY A 472 30.68 -8.38 22.39
N ILE A 473 30.43 -7.35 21.58
CA ILE A 473 29.96 -6.03 22.01
C ILE A 473 28.76 -5.50 21.20
N CYS A 474 28.24 -6.31 20.28
CA CYS A 474 27.12 -5.99 19.38
C CYS A 474 27.38 -4.86 18.39
N ASP A 475 28.65 -4.55 18.08
CA ASP A 475 29.02 -3.43 17.21
C ASP A 475 28.48 -3.59 15.77
N PHE A 476 28.51 -4.82 15.26
CA PHE A 476 27.89 -5.18 13.97
C PHE A 476 26.37 -5.27 14.05
N MET A 477 25.80 -5.63 15.21
CA MET A 477 24.34 -5.65 15.40
C MET A 477 23.74 -4.23 15.47
N ASP A 478 24.54 -3.25 15.85
CA ASP A 478 24.15 -1.84 15.84
C ASP A 478 24.20 -1.22 14.43
N CYS A 479 24.81 -1.91 13.46
CA CYS A 479 24.79 -1.47 12.06
C CYS A 479 23.39 -1.59 11.45
N ASP A 480 23.03 -0.65 10.58
CA ASP A 480 21.74 -0.58 9.89
C ASP A 480 21.66 -1.58 8.74
N LEU A 481 22.80 -1.86 8.10
CA LEU A 481 22.91 -2.77 6.97
C LEU A 481 24.17 -3.64 7.08
N TRP A 482 24.06 -4.91 6.69
CA TRP A 482 25.22 -5.77 6.47
C TRP A 482 25.48 -5.96 4.98
N ILE A 483 26.75 -5.99 4.59
CA ILE A 483 27.19 -6.48 3.29
C ILE A 483 28.05 -7.71 3.56
N VAL A 484 27.50 -8.87 3.24
CA VAL A 484 28.16 -10.15 3.45
C VAL A 484 28.91 -10.54 2.18
N VAL A 485 30.20 -10.83 2.29
CA VAL A 485 31.11 -10.99 1.14
C VAL A 485 31.68 -12.41 1.09
N GLY A 486 31.46 -13.11 -0.02
CA GLY A 486 32.01 -14.45 -0.28
C GLY A 486 31.17 -15.27 -1.26
N ASP A 487 31.44 -16.57 -1.39
CA ASP A 487 30.72 -17.48 -2.29
C ASP A 487 29.97 -18.61 -1.60
N ARG A 488 30.25 -18.88 -0.32
CA ARG A 488 29.73 -20.04 0.39
C ARG A 488 29.46 -19.77 1.86
N CYS A 489 28.29 -20.19 2.32
CA CYS A 489 27.89 -20.14 3.72
C CYS A 489 28.03 -21.51 4.37
N SER A 490 28.59 -21.57 5.59
CA SER A 490 28.60 -22.79 6.41
C SER A 490 27.22 -23.12 6.99
N ALA A 491 26.41 -22.10 7.22
CA ALA A 491 25.01 -22.13 7.62
C ALA A 491 24.31 -20.87 7.08
N PRO A 492 22.98 -20.85 6.94
CA PRO A 492 22.28 -19.67 6.43
C PRO A 492 22.48 -18.44 7.32
N ILE A 493 22.62 -17.26 6.72
CA ILE A 493 22.72 -15.99 7.46
C ILE A 493 21.36 -15.68 8.10
N ALA A 494 21.38 -15.38 9.39
CA ALA A 494 20.20 -15.04 10.16
C ALA A 494 19.59 -13.71 9.66
N PRO A 495 18.33 -13.69 9.22
CA PRO A 495 17.67 -12.48 8.74
C PRO A 495 17.13 -11.65 9.91
N VAL A 496 18.04 -11.22 10.79
CA VAL A 496 17.78 -10.34 11.94
C VAL A 496 18.02 -8.85 11.60
N LYS A 497 18.64 -8.60 10.45
CA LYS A 497 18.93 -7.29 9.85
C LYS A 497 18.79 -7.39 8.33
N PRO A 498 18.54 -6.28 7.62
CA PRO A 498 18.71 -6.25 6.19
C PRO A 498 20.17 -6.53 5.84
N TYR A 499 20.41 -7.32 4.80
CA TYR A 499 21.76 -7.53 4.29
C TYR A 499 21.80 -7.65 2.78
N LEU A 500 22.91 -7.23 2.21
CA LEU A 500 23.31 -7.52 0.84
C LEU A 500 24.26 -8.70 0.82
N PHE A 501 24.16 -9.52 -0.22
CA PHE A 501 25.10 -10.61 -0.45
C PHE A 501 25.99 -10.25 -1.64
N MET A 502 27.26 -9.94 -1.40
CA MET A 502 28.25 -9.74 -2.45
C MET A 502 28.90 -11.07 -2.79
N TYR A 503 28.46 -11.66 -3.90
CA TYR A 503 28.99 -12.94 -4.37
C TYR A 503 30.36 -12.73 -5.01
N ILE A 504 31.40 -13.25 -4.36
CA ILE A 504 32.78 -13.25 -4.86
C ILE A 504 33.22 -14.71 -4.98
N PRO A 505 33.29 -15.27 -6.20
CA PRO A 505 33.68 -16.66 -6.39
C PRO A 505 35.08 -16.91 -5.81
N SER A 506 35.23 -18.02 -5.08
CA SER A 506 36.55 -18.42 -4.59
C SER A 506 37.41 -18.97 -5.72
N ASP A 507 38.70 -18.63 -5.71
CA ASP A 507 39.71 -19.21 -6.61
C ASP A 507 39.89 -20.73 -6.39
N ALA A 508 39.35 -21.28 -5.29
CA ALA A 508 39.45 -22.69 -4.96
C ALA A 508 38.40 -23.53 -5.71
N ALA A 509 38.88 -24.45 -6.55
CA ALA A 509 38.07 -25.45 -7.27
C ALA A 509 37.47 -26.55 -6.38
N VAL A 510 37.11 -26.24 -5.13
CA VAL A 510 36.52 -27.19 -4.18
C VAL A 510 35.00 -27.18 -4.31
N PRO A 511 34.37 -28.29 -4.75
CA PRO A 511 32.91 -28.41 -4.83
C PRO A 511 32.26 -28.13 -3.47
N LEU A 512 31.11 -27.45 -3.50
CA LEU A 512 30.32 -27.22 -2.28
C LEU A 512 29.70 -28.52 -1.79
N SER A 513 29.73 -28.76 -0.48
CA SER A 513 28.87 -29.78 0.12
C SER A 513 27.39 -29.41 -0.07
N THR A 514 26.49 -30.40 -0.08
CA THR A 514 25.04 -30.17 -0.16
C THR A 514 24.55 -29.19 0.91
N THR A 515 25.11 -29.28 2.12
CA THR A 515 24.79 -28.36 3.23
C THR A 515 25.23 -26.92 2.93
N GLN A 516 26.43 -26.73 2.41
CA GLN A 516 26.91 -25.39 2.03
C GLN A 516 26.12 -24.81 0.86
N HIS A 517 25.80 -25.65 -0.14
CA HIS A 517 24.99 -25.23 -1.28
C HIS A 517 23.61 -24.74 -0.81
N ARG A 518 22.90 -25.56 0.00
CA ARG A 518 21.60 -25.18 0.59
C ARG A 518 21.71 -23.93 1.46
N SER A 519 22.71 -23.85 2.33
CA SER A 519 22.90 -22.69 3.22
C SER A 519 23.12 -21.40 2.43
N THR A 520 23.91 -21.48 1.36
CA THR A 520 24.19 -20.34 0.47
C THR A 520 22.94 -19.95 -0.30
N ALA A 521 22.17 -20.90 -0.83
CA ALA A 521 20.89 -20.65 -1.50
C ALA A 521 19.93 -19.85 -0.60
N ILE A 522 19.76 -20.29 0.65
CA ILE A 522 18.87 -19.64 1.61
C ILE A 522 19.37 -18.24 1.98
N SER A 523 20.68 -18.07 2.17
CA SER A 523 21.27 -16.75 2.41
C SER A 523 21.06 -15.79 1.22
N LEU A 524 21.19 -16.28 -0.01
CA LEU A 524 20.95 -15.47 -1.21
C LEU A 524 19.48 -15.08 -1.34
N GLN A 525 18.55 -16.01 -1.06
CA GLN A 525 17.11 -15.77 -1.11
C GLN A 525 16.62 -14.79 -0.03
N ASN A 526 17.27 -14.78 1.14
CA ASN A 526 16.94 -13.88 2.25
C ASN A 526 17.63 -12.50 2.14
N ALA A 527 18.58 -12.33 1.22
CA ALA A 527 19.27 -11.06 1.03
C ALA A 527 18.33 -10.01 0.41
N ALA A 528 18.49 -8.74 0.81
CA ALA A 528 17.72 -7.63 0.25
C ALA A 528 18.11 -7.32 -1.21
N ALA A 529 19.33 -7.68 -1.61
CA ALA A 529 19.80 -7.80 -2.99
C ALA A 529 21.07 -8.65 -3.03
N VAL A 530 21.39 -9.20 -4.19
CA VAL A 530 22.64 -9.91 -4.45
C VAL A 530 23.50 -9.10 -5.42
N LEU A 531 24.74 -8.83 -5.04
CA LEU A 531 25.70 -8.11 -5.87
C LEU A 531 26.67 -9.11 -6.51
N VAL A 532 26.89 -8.99 -7.82
CA VAL A 532 27.84 -9.83 -8.57
C VAL A 532 28.78 -8.96 -9.40
N PRO A 533 30.04 -9.36 -9.62
CA PRO A 533 30.98 -8.55 -10.39
C PRO A 533 30.80 -8.69 -11.91
N SER A 534 30.12 -9.74 -12.39
CA SER A 534 29.96 -9.98 -13.83
C SER A 534 28.63 -10.64 -14.20
N GLN A 535 28.31 -10.58 -15.49
CA GLN A 535 27.19 -11.31 -16.09
C GLN A 535 27.33 -12.83 -15.91
N ALA A 536 28.54 -13.36 -16.01
CA ALA A 536 28.78 -14.80 -15.84
C ALA A 536 28.44 -15.26 -14.42
N ASP A 537 28.77 -14.45 -13.41
CA ASP A 537 28.42 -14.74 -12.01
C ASP A 537 26.91 -14.69 -11.78
N ARG A 538 26.20 -13.73 -12.41
CA ARG A 538 24.73 -13.71 -12.40
C ARG A 538 24.16 -15.02 -12.93
N ASP A 539 24.66 -15.48 -14.08
CA ASP A 539 24.16 -16.69 -14.74
C ASP A 539 24.44 -17.95 -13.90
N VAL A 540 25.57 -17.98 -13.18
CA VAL A 540 25.86 -19.01 -12.17
C VAL A 540 24.81 -18.99 -11.07
N LEU A 541 24.50 -17.83 -10.50
CA LEU A 541 23.53 -17.74 -9.40
C LEU A 541 22.11 -18.13 -9.80
N VAL A 542 21.67 -17.76 -11.01
CA VAL A 542 20.39 -18.17 -11.56
C VAL A 542 20.35 -19.68 -11.76
N ARG A 543 21.38 -20.24 -12.40
CA ARG A 543 21.42 -21.66 -12.77
C ARG A 543 21.56 -22.58 -11.55
N GLU A 544 22.43 -22.24 -10.61
CA GLU A 544 22.82 -23.14 -9.51
C GLU A 544 21.95 -22.93 -8.27
N TYR A 545 21.54 -21.70 -7.98
CA TYR A 545 20.79 -21.36 -6.78
C TYR A 545 19.34 -20.96 -7.05
N GLY A 546 18.92 -20.85 -8.32
CA GLY A 546 17.54 -20.49 -8.69
C GLY A 546 17.16 -19.07 -8.28
N ILE A 547 18.13 -18.17 -8.11
CA ILE A 547 17.87 -16.78 -7.74
C ILE A 547 17.31 -16.04 -8.95
N SER A 548 16.19 -15.34 -8.78
CA SER A 548 15.62 -14.52 -9.85
C SER A 548 16.62 -13.42 -10.26
N GLN A 549 16.73 -13.18 -11.56
CA GLN A 549 17.61 -12.15 -12.11
C GLN A 549 17.27 -10.75 -11.58
N ASP A 550 16.01 -10.50 -11.23
CA ASP A 550 15.54 -9.20 -10.71
C ASP A 550 16.14 -8.84 -9.34
N TRP A 551 16.66 -9.84 -8.61
CA TRP A 551 17.31 -9.68 -7.30
C TRP A 551 18.83 -9.56 -7.40
N ILE A 552 19.40 -9.76 -8.59
CA ILE A 552 20.85 -9.76 -8.82
C ILE A 552 21.24 -8.47 -9.54
N VAL A 553 22.05 -7.66 -8.87
CA VAL A 553 22.61 -6.42 -9.41
C VAL A 553 24.06 -6.65 -9.79
N ILE A 554 24.40 -6.36 -11.05
CA ILE A 554 25.77 -6.42 -11.53
C ILE A 554 26.49 -5.15 -11.11
N PHE A 555 27.52 -5.29 -10.29
CA PHE A 555 28.34 -4.21 -9.78
C PHE A 555 29.60 -4.06 -10.66
N GLU A 556 29.55 -3.19 -11.66
CA GLU A 556 30.71 -2.89 -12.51
C GLU A 556 31.65 -1.87 -11.82
N ASN A 557 32.93 -2.21 -11.71
CA ASN A 557 33.98 -1.27 -11.29
C ASN A 557 34.19 -0.19 -12.37
N HIS A 558 33.46 0.92 -12.21
CA HIS A 558 33.67 2.24 -12.84
C HIS A 558 33.94 2.29 -14.35
N SER A 559 32.89 2.66 -15.10
CA SER A 559 32.98 3.74 -16.09
C SER A 559 31.62 4.18 -16.65
N ARG A 560 30.55 3.37 -16.50
CA ARG A 560 29.20 3.74 -16.98
C ARG A 560 28.01 3.26 -16.11
N GLY A 561 28.24 2.61 -14.96
CA GLY A 561 27.18 2.02 -14.12
C GLY A 561 26.77 2.86 -12.91
N GLU A 562 25.58 2.56 -12.35
CA GLU A 562 25.06 3.12 -11.10
C GLU A 562 26.10 3.02 -9.98
N CYS A 563 26.28 4.10 -9.21
CA CYS A 563 27.18 4.09 -8.06
C CYS A 563 26.66 3.10 -7.01
N LEU A 564 27.53 2.30 -6.37
CA LEU A 564 27.18 1.41 -5.26
C LEU A 564 26.28 2.08 -4.22
N TRP A 565 26.55 3.36 -3.96
CA TRP A 565 25.78 4.18 -3.03
C TRP A 565 24.32 4.33 -3.44
N GLU A 566 24.00 4.45 -4.73
CA GLU A 566 22.61 4.51 -5.20
C GLU A 566 21.88 3.17 -4.99
N ILE A 567 22.58 2.05 -5.15
CA ILE A 567 22.02 0.73 -4.80
C ILE A 567 21.75 0.67 -3.30
N LEU A 568 22.71 1.06 -2.46
CA LEU A 568 22.58 1.08 -1.00
C LEU A 568 21.45 2.01 -0.53
N LYS A 569 21.30 3.16 -1.18
CA LYS A 569 20.17 4.09 -1.01
C LYS A 569 18.85 3.54 -1.55
N ASN A 570 18.74 2.31 -2.00
CA ASN A 570 17.44 1.73 -2.35
C ASN A 570 17.14 0.46 -1.56
N ILE A 571 17.94 0.18 -0.53
CA ILE A 571 17.73 -0.92 0.42
C ILE A 571 16.89 -0.43 1.64
N PRO A 572 16.03 -1.28 2.25
CA PRO A 572 15.03 -0.90 3.26
C PRO A 572 15.57 -0.49 4.64
#